data_AF-A0A7S0J8C0-F1
#
_entry.id   AF-A0A7S0J8C0-F1
#
_cell.length_a   1.000
_cell.length_b   1.000
_cell.length_c   1.000
_cell.angle_alpha   90.00
_cell.angle_beta   90.00
_cell.angle_gamma   90.00
#
_symmetry.space_group_name_H-M   'P 1'
#
loop_
_entity.id
_entity.type
_entity.pdbx_description
1 polymer ?
#
loop_
_entity_poly.entity_id
_entity_poly.type
_entity_poly.pdbx_seq_one_letter_code
_entity_poly.pdbx_strand_id
1 'polypeptide(L)'
;VNVMVILRGVRGLKAPRVLVRFCSDVPPANWRKLDYSALEVWDTKEIDTLASQLQHERARLHDQYRAGREQQRKVVWKNAQFDLARIDRLEEWFTTIRKDPRRSW
;
A
#
# COMPACT_ATOMS: atom_id res chain seq x y z
N VAL A 1 21.70 -9.41 5.82
CA VAL A 1 20.42 -10.10 6.11
C VAL A 1 19.61 -10.10 4.82
N ASN A 2 19.45 -11.26 4.17
CA ASN A 2 18.64 -11.37 2.96
C ASN A 2 17.25 -11.89 3.36
N VAL A 3 16.22 -11.04 3.24
CA VAL A 3 14.82 -11.41 3.50
C VAL A 3 14.14 -11.59 2.15
N MET A 4 13.65 -12.80 1.86
CA MET A 4 12.83 -13.07 0.69
C MET A 4 11.37 -13.22 1.13
N VAL A 5 10.50 -12.36 0.61
CA VAL A 5 9.06 -12.36 0.90
C VAL A 5 8.36 -13.26 -0.13
N ILE A 6 7.78 -14.37 0.30
CA ILE A 6 6.94 -15.22 -0.55
C ILE A 6 5.48 -14.83 -0.36
N LEU A 7 4.95 -14.02 -1.29
CA LEU A 7 3.52 -13.76 -1.40
C LEU A 7 2.85 -15.01 -2.01
N ARG A 8 2.21 -15.83 -1.19
CA ARG A 8 1.31 -16.88 -1.70
C ARG A 8 0.08 -16.20 -2.31
N GLY A 9 0.05 -16.19 -3.65
CA GLY A 9 -1.01 -15.57 -4.44
C GLY A 9 -2.40 -16.08 -4.10
N VAL A 10 -3.31 -15.13 -3.95
CA VAL A 10 -4.77 -15.34 -3.98
C VAL A 10 -5.13 -15.91 -5.36
N ARG A 11 -5.93 -16.99 -5.38
CA ARG A 11 -6.39 -17.63 -6.62
C ARG A 11 -7.10 -16.60 -7.51
N GLY A 12 -6.57 -16.35 -8.71
CA GLY A 12 -7.25 -15.57 -9.75
C GLY A 12 -6.39 -14.57 -10.52
N LEU A 13 -5.23 -14.17 -10.02
CA LEU A 13 -4.33 -13.25 -10.73
C LEU A 13 -3.33 -14.04 -11.59
N LYS A 14 -3.42 -13.91 -12.92
CA LYS A 14 -2.35 -14.30 -13.85
C LYS A 14 -1.12 -13.41 -13.61
N ALA A 15 -0.37 -13.71 -12.55
CA ALA A 15 0.93 -13.07 -12.28
C ALA A 15 2.02 -13.74 -13.15
N PRO A 16 3.06 -12.99 -13.57
CA PRO A 16 4.15 -13.53 -14.37
C PRO A 16 4.80 -14.71 -13.62
N ARG A 17 4.96 -15.83 -14.31
CA ARG A 17 5.60 -17.05 -13.81
C ARG A 17 7.08 -16.77 -13.51
N VAL A 18 7.37 -16.19 -12.34
CA VAL A 18 8.72 -16.26 -11.77
C VAL A 18 8.88 -17.68 -11.26
N LEU A 19 9.60 -18.49 -12.04
CA LEU A 19 9.89 -19.88 -11.74
C LEU A 19 10.96 -19.90 -10.65
N VAL A 20 10.53 -19.75 -9.39
CA VAL A 20 11.41 -19.94 -8.23
C VAL A 20 11.71 -21.43 -8.15
N ARG A 21 12.90 -21.82 -8.61
CA ARG A 21 13.39 -23.19 -8.49
C ARG A 21 13.68 -23.45 -7.00
N PHE A 22 12.79 -24.18 -6.33
CA PHE A 22 13.02 -24.64 -4.97
C PHE A 22 14.14 -25.67 -4.99
N CYS A 23 15.35 -25.26 -4.62
CA CYS A 23 16.41 -26.20 -4.29
C CYS A 23 16.15 -26.68 -2.86
N SER A 24 15.70 -27.93 -2.73
CA SER A 24 15.29 -28.65 -1.51
C SER A 24 13.87 -28.39 -1.01
N ASP A 25 13.13 -29.48 -0.81
CA ASP A 25 11.78 -29.53 -0.21
C ASP A 25 11.81 -29.35 1.32
N VAL A 26 13.00 -29.11 1.89
CA VAL A 26 13.21 -28.97 3.34
C VAL A 26 13.44 -27.50 3.66
N PRO A 27 12.51 -26.83 4.38
CA PRO A 27 12.73 -25.48 4.84
C PRO A 27 13.99 -25.44 5.74
N PRO A 28 14.93 -24.50 5.54
CA PRO A 28 16.09 -24.31 6.39
C PRO A 28 15.73 -24.27 7.89
N ALA A 29 16.59 -24.82 8.75
CA ALA A 29 16.32 -25.00 10.18
C ALA A 29 16.03 -23.70 10.96
N ASN A 30 16.40 -22.55 10.40
CA ASN A 30 16.14 -21.22 10.96
C ASN A 30 14.80 -20.61 10.48
N TRP A 31 14.00 -21.34 9.71
CA TRP A 31 12.68 -20.88 9.29
C TRP A 31 11.74 -20.89 10.48
N ARG A 32 11.41 -19.70 10.96
CA ARG A 32 10.41 -19.49 11.99
C ARG A 32 9.12 -19.00 11.33
N LYS A 33 7.99 -19.59 11.72
CA LYS A 33 6.67 -19.02 11.44
C LYS A 33 6.58 -17.68 12.19
N LEU A 34 6.54 -16.57 11.45
CA LEU A 34 6.27 -15.27 12.04
C LEU A 34 4.78 -15.15 12.31
N ASP A 35 4.44 -14.86 13.55
CA ASP A 35 3.08 -14.47 13.91
C ASP A 35 2.83 -13.04 13.42
N TYR A 36 1.57 -12.72 13.17
CA TYR A 36 1.20 -11.38 12.69
C TYR A 36 1.63 -10.27 13.66
N SER A 37 1.72 -10.56 14.95
CA SER A 37 2.25 -9.65 15.98
C SER A 37 3.76 -9.38 15.89
N ALA A 38 4.50 -10.23 15.18
CA ALA A 38 5.94 -10.09 14.94
C ALA A 38 6.26 -9.45 13.57
N LEU A 39 5.24 -9.26 12.72
CA LEU A 39 5.33 -8.40 11.55
C LEU A 39 5.15 -6.96 12.01
N GLU A 40 5.84 -6.01 11.38
CA GLU A 40 5.67 -4.57 11.60
C GLU A 40 4.29 -4.16 11.07
N VAL A 41 3.25 -4.51 11.82
CA VAL A 41 1.86 -4.20 11.55
C VAL A 41 1.64 -2.82 12.12
N TRP A 42 1.49 -1.83 11.24
CA TRP A 42 1.25 -0.43 11.59
C TRP A 42 0.15 -0.34 12.66
N ASP A 43 0.39 0.37 13.76
CA ASP A 43 -0.64 0.49 14.80
C ASP A 43 -1.90 1.10 14.17
N THR A 44 -3.09 0.67 14.59
CA THR A 44 -4.36 1.23 14.13
C THR A 44 -4.36 2.76 14.28
N LYS A 45 -3.80 3.28 15.38
CA LYS A 45 -3.68 4.73 15.60
C LYS A 45 -2.82 5.43 14.55
N GLU A 46 -1.74 4.78 14.11
CA GLU A 46 -0.87 5.32 13.06
C GLU A 46 -1.61 5.36 11.72
N ILE A 47 -2.35 4.31 11.37
CA ILE A 47 -3.18 4.27 10.16
C ILE A 47 -4.25 5.34 10.18
N ASP A 48 -4.91 5.57 11.32
CA ASP A 48 -5.92 6.61 11.44
C ASP A 48 -5.31 8.02 11.31
N THR A 49 -4.12 8.22 11.89
CA THR A 49 -3.36 9.47 11.75
C THR A 49 -2.99 9.74 10.29
N LEU A 50 -2.47 8.72 9.59
CA LEU A 50 -2.10 8.84 8.17
C LEU A 50 -3.31 9.03 7.27
N ALA A 51 -4.43 8.37 7.57
CA ALA A 51 -5.68 8.57 6.85
C ALA A 51 -6.18 10.01 6.99
N SER A 52 -6.07 10.60 8.18
CA SER A 52 -6.39 12.03 8.40
C SER A 52 -5.46 12.95 7.61
N GLN A 53 -4.15 12.67 7.60
CA GLN A 53 -3.18 13.42 6.79
C GLN A 53 -3.48 13.35 5.30
N LEU A 54 -3.87 12.19 4.78
CA LEU A 54 -4.28 12.04 3.38
C LEU A 54 -5.50 12.88 3.03
N GLN A 55 -6.49 12.99 3.94
CA GLN A 55 -7.66 13.85 3.71
C GLN A 55 -7.26 15.32 3.56
N HIS A 56 -6.33 15.80 4.39
CA HIS A 56 -5.82 17.16 4.28
C HIS A 56 -5.07 17.39 2.96
N GLU A 57 -4.18 16.46 2.58
CA GLU A 57 -3.46 16.53 1.31
C GLU A 57 -4.39 16.48 0.09
N ARG A 58 -5.47 15.69 0.17
CA ARG A 58 -6.47 15.64 -0.90
C ARG A 58 -7.15 16.99 -1.11
N ALA A 59 -7.55 17.65 -0.03
CA ALA A 59 -8.12 18.99 -0.11
C ALA A 59 -7.14 19.97 -0.77
N ARG A 60 -5.88 19.98 -0.30
CA ARG A 60 -4.81 20.81 -0.85
C ARG A 60 -4.59 20.58 -2.36
N LEU A 61 -4.59 19.32 -2.80
CA LEU A 61 -4.41 18.97 -4.22
C LEU A 61 -5.61 19.37 -5.08
N HIS A 62 -6.84 19.29 -4.56
CA HIS A 62 -8.01 19.81 -5.26
C HIS A 62 -7.93 21.33 -5.46
N ASP A 63 -7.45 22.07 -4.47
CA ASP A 63 -7.24 23.51 -4.59
C ASP A 63 -6.14 23.82 -5.62
N GLN A 64 -5.03 23.07 -5.61
CA GLN A 64 -3.97 23.20 -6.62
C GLN A 64 -4.44 22.86 -8.03
N TYR A 65 -5.28 21.84 -8.17
CA TYR A 65 -5.89 21.49 -9.45
C TYR A 65 -6.78 22.63 -9.96
N ARG A 66 -7.65 23.18 -9.11
CA ARG A 66 -8.56 24.28 -9.45
C ARG A 66 -7.77 25.52 -9.87
N ALA A 67 -6.82 25.96 -9.05
CA ALA A 67 -5.96 27.10 -9.35
C ALA A 67 -5.12 26.87 -10.62
N GLY A 68 -4.59 25.67 -10.81
CA GLY A 68 -3.83 25.30 -12.01
C GLY A 68 -4.67 25.32 -13.28
N ARG A 69 -5.96 24.96 -13.20
CA ARG A 69 -6.91 25.05 -14.32
C ARG A 69 -7.27 26.49 -14.64
N GLU A 70 -7.59 27.30 -13.63
CA GLU A 70 -7.93 28.72 -13.79
C GLU A 70 -6.77 29.52 -14.41
N GLN A 71 -5.54 29.26 -13.94
CA GLN A 71 -4.33 29.91 -14.44
C GLN A 71 -3.78 29.28 -15.73
N GLN A 72 -4.48 28.30 -16.32
CA GLN A 72 -4.06 27.54 -17.50
C GLN A 72 -2.66 26.89 -17.40
N ARG A 73 -2.19 26.61 -16.18
CA ARG A 73 -0.87 26.02 -15.91
C ARG A 73 -0.92 24.50 -16.08
N LYS A 74 -0.73 24.03 -17.33
CA LYS A 74 -0.88 22.62 -17.72
C LYS A 74 -0.15 21.63 -16.84
N VAL A 75 1.10 21.92 -16.51
CA VAL A 75 1.93 21.06 -15.65
C VAL A 75 1.33 20.93 -14.25
N VAL A 76 0.85 22.03 -13.68
CA VAL A 76 0.34 22.07 -12.30
C VAL A 76 -0.94 21.23 -12.16
N TRP A 77 -1.95 21.45 -13.01
CA TRP A 77 -3.19 20.69 -12.88
C TRP A 77 -3.05 19.22 -13.31
N LYS A 78 -2.06 18.89 -14.17
CA LYS A 78 -1.74 17.50 -14.47
C LYS A 78 -1.03 16.80 -13.32
N ASN A 79 -0.07 17.45 -12.68
CA ASN A 79 0.60 16.88 -11.51
C ASN A 79 -0.39 16.66 -10.36
N ALA A 80 -1.23 17.66 -10.06
CA ALA A 80 -2.29 17.51 -9.07
C ALA A 80 -3.24 16.36 -9.39
N GLN A 81 -3.61 16.17 -10.67
CA GLN A 81 -4.43 15.03 -11.10
C GLN A 81 -3.74 13.67 -10.86
N PHE A 82 -2.43 13.57 -11.12
CA PHE A 82 -1.67 12.35 -10.84
C PHE A 82 -1.55 12.06 -9.34
N ASP A 83 -1.31 13.09 -8.55
CA ASP A 83 -1.17 12.94 -7.09
C ASP A 83 -2.52 12.60 -6.44
N LEU A 84 -3.63 13.15 -6.92
CA LEU A 84 -4.98 12.75 -6.49
C LEU A 84 -5.24 11.25 -6.75
N ALA A 85 -4.89 10.76 -7.94
CA ALA A 85 -5.01 9.33 -8.26
C ALA A 85 -4.08 8.44 -7.40
N ARG A 86 -2.94 8.99 -6.93
CA ARG A 86 -2.07 8.30 -5.98
C ARG A 86 -2.71 8.23 -4.59
N ILE A 87 -3.36 9.30 -4.13
CA ILE A 87 -4.11 9.31 -2.87
C ILE A 87 -5.23 8.27 -2.90
N ASP A 88 -6.01 8.18 -3.99
CA ASP A 88 -7.09 7.19 -4.13
C ASP A 88 -6.58 5.75 -3.91
N ARG A 89 -5.39 5.42 -4.44
CA ARG A 89 -4.75 4.11 -4.24
C ARG A 89 -4.32 3.89 -2.79
N LEU A 90 -3.79 4.92 -2.13
CA LEU A 90 -3.38 4.82 -0.73
C LEU A 90 -4.59 4.62 0.20
N GLU A 91 -5.71 5.29 -0.08
CA GLU A 91 -6.97 5.08 0.64
C GLU A 91 -7.52 3.66 0.46
N GLU A 92 -7.40 3.08 -0.73
CA GLU A 92 -7.77 1.68 -0.99
C GLU A 92 -6.89 0.71 -0.18
N TRP A 93 -5.59 0.99 -0.08
CA TRP A 93 -4.67 0.22 0.77
C TRP A 93 -5.05 0.30 2.25
N PHE A 94 -5.31 1.50 2.78
CA PHE A 94 -5.77 1.64 4.16
C PHE A 94 -7.10 0.92 4.41
N THR A 95 -8.03 0.97 3.46
CA THR A 95 -9.30 0.24 3.55
C THR A 95 -9.08 -1.26 3.57
N THR A 96 -8.15 -1.76 2.76
CA THR A 96 -7.78 -3.19 2.73
C THR A 96 -7.18 -3.63 4.06
N ILE A 97 -6.27 -2.83 4.61
CA ILE A 97 -5.63 -3.10 5.91
C ILE A 97 -6.67 -3.10 7.03
N ARG A 98 -7.59 -2.12 7.07
CA ARG A 98 -8.65 -2.06 8.09
C ARG A 98 -9.62 -3.24 8.02
N LYS A 99 -9.87 -3.75 6.82
CA LYS A 99 -10.76 -4.91 6.59
C LYS A 99 -10.07 -6.26 6.85
N ASP A 100 -8.77 -6.29 7.12
CA ASP A 100 -8.06 -7.55 7.36
C ASP A 100 -8.52 -8.18 8.70
N PRO A 101 -9.25 -9.31 8.68
CA PRO A 101 -9.76 -9.94 9.89
C PRO A 101 -8.66 -10.52 10.79
N ARG A 102 -7.41 -10.58 10.30
CA ARG A 102 -6.26 -11.06 11.07
C ARG A 102 -5.70 -9.99 12.00
N ARG A 103 -6.11 -8.73 11.83
CA ARG A 103 -5.91 -7.67 12.82
C ARG A 103 -6.97 -7.83 13.91
N SER A 104 -6.65 -8.66 14.90
CA SER A 104 -7.41 -8.70 16.15
C SER A 104 -7.30 -7.34 16.85
N TRP A 105 -8.43 -6.68 17.04
CA TRP A 105 -8.57 -5.44 17.80
C TRP A 105 -8.55 -5.72 19.30
#